data_AF-K2ACD9-F1
#
_entry.id   AF-K2ACD9-F1
#
_cell.length_a   1.000
_cell.length_b   1.000
_cell.length_c   1.000
_cell.angle_alpha   90.00
_cell.angle_beta   90.00
_cell.angle_gamma   90.00
#
_symmetry.space_group_name_H-M   'P 1'
#
loop_
_entity.id
_entity.type
_entity.pdbx_description
1 polymer ?
#
loop_
_entity_poly.entity_id
_entity_poly.type
_entity_poly.pdbx_seq_one_letter_code
_entity_poly.pdbx_strand_id
1 'polypeptide(L)'
;MMPISFSVIGRVVGNDGKKIYRWYKEVLSGFTKPEEQAILHENDIPQIQKTNSTTGEVPSLPVPILKEENFGEHMTIDDKNIGGEGYTIIANKITGKIAVLAQTTKADILASILQKIPVSIRYSVKIISKDLAEGYDWIA
;
A
#
# COMPACT_ATOMS: atom_id res chain seq x y z
N MET A 1 2.78 5.67 19.32
CA MET A 1 2.07 6.95 19.12
C MET A 1 0.65 6.61 18.67
N MET A 2 -0.39 7.05 19.36
CA MET A 2 -1.76 6.77 18.90
C MET A 2 -2.04 7.51 17.59
N PRO A 3 -2.73 6.90 16.61
CA PRO A 3 -3.15 7.60 15.40
C PRO A 3 -4.06 8.79 15.78
N ILE A 4 -3.73 9.98 15.29
CA ILE A 4 -4.59 11.16 15.48
C ILE A 4 -5.80 11.00 14.56
N SER A 5 -7.00 10.95 15.13
CA SER A 5 -8.24 10.83 14.34
C SER A 5 -8.73 12.18 13.83
N PHE A 6 -9.38 12.18 12.65
CA PHE A 6 -10.00 13.39 12.09
C PHE A 6 -11.06 14.00 13.01
N SER A 7 -11.72 13.20 13.86
CA SER A 7 -12.66 13.68 14.87
C SER A 7 -11.98 14.52 15.95
N VAL A 8 -10.79 14.11 16.41
CA VAL A 8 -10.00 14.88 17.39
C VAL A 8 -9.53 16.19 16.76
N ILE A 9 -9.01 16.13 15.53
CA ILE A 9 -8.58 17.33 14.79
C ILE A 9 -9.76 18.30 14.61
N GLY A 10 -10.90 17.80 14.14
CA GLY A 10 -12.13 18.57 13.97
C GLY A 10 -12.53 19.29 15.25
N ARG A 11 -12.55 18.58 16.38
CA ARG A 11 -12.89 19.17 17.69
C ARG A 11 -11.96 20.34 18.06
N VAL A 12 -10.65 20.21 17.84
CA VAL A 12 -9.68 21.27 18.15
C VAL A 12 -9.88 22.50 17.28
N VAL A 13 -10.18 22.31 16.00
CA VAL A 13 -10.35 23.42 15.03
C VAL A 13 -11.80 23.91 14.90
N GLY A 14 -12.69 23.49 15.80
CA GLY A 14 -14.10 23.89 15.81
C GLY A 14 -14.88 23.46 14.56
N ASN A 15 -14.48 22.37 13.89
CA ASN A 15 -15.17 21.83 12.71
C ASN A 15 -15.57 20.37 12.91
N ASP A 16 -16.50 19.89 12.10
CA ASP A 16 -16.84 18.47 12.07
C ASP A 16 -15.69 17.63 11.49
N GLY A 17 -15.40 16.48 12.10
CA GLY A 17 -14.32 15.59 11.66
C GLY A 17 -14.51 15.07 10.23
N LYS A 18 -15.75 14.83 9.78
CA LYS A 18 -16.03 14.42 8.40
C LYS A 18 -15.72 15.54 7.41
N LYS A 19 -15.95 16.79 7.81
CA LYS A 19 -15.59 17.97 7.02
C LYS A 19 -14.07 18.06 6.84
N ILE A 20 -13.30 17.84 7.91
CA ILE A 20 -11.83 17.80 7.84
C ILE A 20 -11.35 16.66 6.95
N TYR A 21 -11.91 15.46 7.12
CA TYR A 21 -11.59 14.31 6.27
C TYR A 21 -11.86 14.58 4.79
N ARG A 22 -13.02 15.17 4.47
CA ARG A 22 -13.37 15.55 3.10
C ARG A 22 -12.39 16.57 2.54
N TRP A 23 -12.07 17.62 3.30
CA TRP A 23 -11.08 18.62 2.88
C TRP A 23 -9.71 18.01 2.64
N TYR A 24 -9.24 17.13 3.52
CA TYR A 24 -8.00 16.39 3.31
C TYR A 24 -8.04 15.62 1.99
N LYS A 25 -9.07 14.79 1.79
CA LYS A 25 -9.20 13.94 0.60
C LYS A 25 -9.34 14.72 -0.70
N GLU A 26 -10.13 15.79 -0.72
CA GLU A 26 -10.60 16.42 -1.96
C GLU A 26 -9.91 17.76 -2.27
N VAL A 27 -9.31 18.42 -1.26
CA VAL A 27 -8.81 19.79 -1.41
C VAL A 27 -7.34 19.92 -1.02
N LEU A 28 -6.94 19.34 0.11
CA LEU A 28 -5.63 19.62 0.72
C LEU A 28 -4.54 18.60 0.36
N SER A 29 -4.90 17.33 0.17
CA SER A 29 -3.91 16.28 -0.15
C SER A 29 -3.37 16.36 -1.57
N GLY A 30 -4.06 17.06 -2.48
CA GLY A 30 -3.74 17.04 -3.90
C GLY A 30 -4.06 15.70 -4.58
N PHE A 31 -4.70 14.75 -3.88
CA PHE A 31 -4.93 13.39 -4.38
C PHE A 31 -5.58 13.35 -5.77
N THR A 32 -6.50 14.27 -6.08
CA THR A 32 -7.21 14.30 -7.37
C THR A 32 -6.41 14.93 -8.50
N LYS A 33 -5.21 15.47 -8.24
CA LYS A 33 -4.39 16.12 -9.27
C LYS A 33 -3.75 15.07 -10.19
N PRO A 34 -3.67 15.33 -11.51
CA PRO A 34 -3.07 14.39 -12.46
C PRO A 34 -1.61 14.02 -12.14
N GLU A 35 -0.82 14.98 -11.67
CA GLU A 35 0.57 14.77 -11.25
C GLU A 35 0.71 13.74 -10.11
N GLU A 36 -0.12 13.86 -9.08
CA GLU A 36 -0.12 12.95 -7.93
C GLU A 36 -0.63 11.56 -8.33
N GLN A 37 -1.66 11.51 -9.19
CA GLN A 37 -2.15 10.25 -9.73
C GLN A 37 -1.07 9.54 -10.58
N ALA A 38 -0.31 10.27 -11.39
CA ALA A 38 0.77 9.69 -12.18
C ALA A 38 1.84 9.03 -11.30
N ILE A 39 2.18 9.64 -10.15
CA ILE A 39 3.13 9.07 -9.18
C ILE A 39 2.61 7.74 -8.61
N LEU A 40 1.30 7.65 -8.30
CA LEU A 40 0.70 6.42 -7.79
C LEU A 40 0.72 5.26 -8.80
N HIS A 41 0.78 5.58 -10.10
CA HIS A 41 0.79 4.58 -11.18
C HIS A 41 2.18 4.32 -11.77
N GLU A 42 3.23 4.98 -11.25
CA GLU A 42 4.62 4.84 -11.74
C GLU A 42 5.13 3.40 -11.66
N ASN A 43 4.70 2.66 -10.64
CA ASN A 43 5.21 1.32 -10.36
C ASN A 43 4.34 0.18 -10.89
N ASP A 44 3.24 0.52 -11.56
CA ASP A 44 2.27 -0.44 -12.07
C ASP A 44 2.93 -1.44 -13.04
N ILE A 45 2.36 -2.65 -13.10
CA ILE A 45 2.90 -3.74 -13.91
C ILE A 45 1.97 -4.01 -15.11
N PRO A 46 2.46 -3.85 -16.36
CA PRO A 46 1.67 -4.21 -17.52
C PRO A 46 1.45 -5.72 -17.60
N GLN A 47 0.19 -6.14 -17.71
CA GLN A 47 -0.20 -7.55 -17.80
C GLN A 47 -0.28 -7.98 -19.27
N ILE A 48 0.87 -8.09 -19.93
CA ILE A 48 1.00 -8.42 -21.36
C ILE A 48 0.24 -9.72 -21.73
N GLN A 49 0.20 -10.69 -20.83
CA GLN A 49 -0.54 -11.94 -21.05
C GLN A 49 -2.07 -11.78 -21.12
N LYS A 50 -2.60 -10.65 -20.67
CA LYS A 50 -4.03 -10.31 -20.70
C LYS A 50 -4.35 -9.24 -21.74
N THR A 51 -3.47 -9.04 -22.72
CA THR A 51 -3.71 -8.09 -23.80
C THR A 51 -5.04 -8.40 -24.48
N ASN A 52 -5.89 -7.40 -24.62
CA ASN A 52 -7.16 -7.55 -25.31
C ASN A 52 -6.89 -7.77 -26.80
N SER A 53 -7.24 -8.94 -27.31
CA SER A 53 -7.01 -9.32 -28.72
C SER A 53 -7.70 -8.40 -29.73
N THR A 54 -8.75 -7.69 -29.30
CA THR A 54 -9.56 -6.82 -30.16
C THR A 54 -9.07 -5.37 -30.14
N THR A 55 -8.71 -4.84 -28.96
CA THR A 55 -8.29 -3.43 -28.81
C THR A 55 -6.78 -3.24 -28.76
N GLY A 56 -6.01 -4.31 -28.56
CA GLY A 56 -4.56 -4.26 -28.32
C GLY A 56 -4.19 -3.68 -26.95
N GLU A 57 -5.18 -3.38 -26.10
CA GLU A 57 -4.96 -2.76 -24.80
C GLU A 57 -4.36 -3.76 -23.82
N VAL A 58 -3.27 -3.36 -23.17
CA VAL A 58 -2.61 -4.14 -22.13
C VAL A 58 -3.09 -3.63 -20.77
N PRO A 59 -3.88 -4.40 -20.01
CA PRO A 59 -4.31 -3.98 -18.69
C PRO A 59 -3.10 -3.89 -17.76
N SER A 60 -3.10 -2.89 -16.87
CA SER A 60 -2.03 -2.70 -15.88
C SER A 60 -2.48 -3.17 -14.49
N LEU A 61 -1.56 -3.73 -13.71
CA LEU A 61 -1.76 -4.11 -12.33
C LEU A 61 -1.27 -2.97 -11.41
N PRO A 62 -2.15 -2.37 -10.60
CA PRO A 62 -1.77 -1.27 -9.72
C PRO A 62 -0.75 -1.66 -8.65
N VAL A 63 0.30 -0.85 -8.50
CA VAL A 63 1.27 -0.93 -7.41
C VAL A 63 1.44 0.47 -6.77
N PRO A 64 0.44 0.96 -6.01
CA PRO A 64 0.43 2.35 -5.55
C PRO A 64 1.57 2.72 -4.59
N ILE A 65 2.14 1.74 -3.88
CA ILE A 65 3.27 1.97 -2.97
C ILE A 65 4.36 0.96 -3.30
N LEU A 66 5.54 1.48 -3.63
CA LEU A 66 6.80 0.75 -3.70
C LEU A 66 7.90 1.67 -3.18
N LYS A 67 8.25 1.55 -1.89
CA LYS A 67 9.14 2.49 -1.18
C LYS A 67 10.27 1.73 -0.50
N GLU A 68 11.43 1.75 -1.15
CA GLU A 68 12.66 1.09 -0.70
C GLU A 68 13.08 1.54 0.71
N GLU A 69 12.93 2.83 0.99
CA GLU A 69 13.27 3.45 2.26
C GLU A 69 12.42 2.97 3.44
N ASN A 70 11.31 2.30 3.17
CA ASN A 70 10.43 1.75 4.20
C ASN A 70 10.80 0.31 4.58
N PHE A 71 11.69 -0.37 3.85
CA PHE A 71 12.18 -1.69 4.25
C PHE A 71 13.04 -1.63 5.53
N GLY A 72 13.12 -2.75 6.23
CA GLY A 72 13.95 -2.90 7.43
C GLY A 72 14.04 -4.35 7.87
N GLU A 73 14.71 -4.60 9.00
CA GLU A 73 15.01 -5.96 9.45
C GLU A 73 13.76 -6.81 9.75
N HIS A 74 12.66 -6.17 10.13
CA HIS A 74 11.40 -6.81 10.52
C HIS A 74 10.26 -6.33 9.63
N MET A 75 9.87 -7.18 8.69
CA MET A 75 8.77 -6.91 7.77
C MET A 75 7.58 -7.79 8.11
N THR A 76 6.41 -7.40 7.62
CA THR A 76 5.19 -8.18 7.75
C THR A 76 4.37 -8.12 6.47
N ILE A 77 3.68 -9.20 6.15
CA ILE A 77 2.83 -9.36 4.96
C ILE A 77 1.39 -9.57 5.42
N ASP A 78 0.46 -8.83 4.83
CA ASP A 78 -0.98 -8.96 5.05
C ASP A 78 -1.74 -8.82 3.72
N ASP A 79 -2.93 -9.38 3.65
CA ASP A 79 -3.82 -9.26 2.49
C ASP A 79 -5.08 -8.49 2.89
N LYS A 80 -5.46 -7.49 2.10
CA LYS A 80 -6.65 -6.68 2.34
C LYS A 80 -7.50 -6.53 1.10
N ASN A 81 -8.81 -6.63 1.28
CA ASN A 81 -9.75 -6.21 0.25
C ASN A 81 -9.95 -4.69 0.33
N ILE A 82 -9.62 -3.97 -0.74
CA ILE A 82 -9.79 -2.52 -0.85
C ILE A 82 -10.62 -2.27 -2.12
N GLY A 83 -11.83 -1.74 -1.94
CA GLY A 83 -12.71 -1.43 -3.07
C GLY A 83 -13.19 -2.65 -3.87
N GLY A 84 -13.27 -3.82 -3.24
CA GLY A 84 -13.65 -5.08 -3.92
C GLY A 84 -12.45 -5.88 -4.43
N GLU A 85 -11.27 -5.26 -4.49
CA GLU A 85 -10.06 -5.83 -5.07
C GLU A 85 -9.09 -6.32 -3.98
N GLY A 86 -8.38 -7.41 -4.26
CA GLY A 86 -7.39 -7.99 -3.34
C GLY A 86 -6.03 -7.31 -3.46
N TYR A 87 -5.52 -6.80 -2.34
CA TYR A 87 -4.21 -6.19 -2.23
C TYR A 87 -3.34 -6.94 -1.24
N THR A 88 -2.06 -7.12 -1.57
CA THR A 88 -1.03 -7.49 -0.60
C THR A 88 -0.34 -6.22 -0.10
N ILE A 89 -0.16 -6.15 1.22
CA ILE A 89 0.53 -5.11 1.96
C ILE A 89 1.81 -5.71 2.53
N ILE A 90 2.96 -5.09 2.25
CA ILE A 90 4.22 -5.38 2.95
C ILE A 90 4.61 -4.14 3.73
N ALA A 91 4.70 -4.26 5.05
CA ALA A 91 5.00 -3.15 5.94
C ALA A 91 6.18 -3.46 6.86
N ASN A 92 6.86 -2.42 7.30
CA ASN A 92 7.88 -2.52 8.31
C ASN A 92 7.23 -2.52 9.69
N LYS A 93 7.43 -3.61 10.43
CA LYS A 93 6.79 -3.83 11.73
C LYS A 93 7.27 -2.86 12.80
N ILE A 94 8.51 -2.36 12.69
CA ILE A 94 9.09 -1.43 13.66
C ILE A 94 8.57 -0.01 13.42
N THR A 95 8.57 0.45 12.17
CA THR A 95 8.20 1.84 11.85
C THR A 95 6.71 2.02 11.58
N GLY A 96 5.99 0.93 11.29
CA GLY A 96 4.60 0.94 10.84
C GLY A 96 4.41 1.44 9.40
N LYS A 97 5.49 1.73 8.67
CA LYS A 97 5.41 2.25 7.30
C LYS A 97 5.17 1.12 6.31
N ILE A 98 4.29 1.37 5.32
CA ILE A 98 4.04 0.45 4.21
C ILE A 98 5.17 0.60 3.18
N ALA A 99 5.83 -0.50 2.86
CA ALA A 99 6.86 -0.56 1.83
C ALA A 99 6.30 -1.01 0.48
N VAL A 100 5.31 -1.90 0.48
CA VAL A 100 4.63 -2.36 -0.74
C VAL A 100 3.13 -2.36 -0.53
N LEU A 101 2.39 -1.81 -1.49
CA LEU A 101 0.95 -2.00 -1.67
C LEU A 101 0.73 -2.36 -3.14
N ALA A 102 0.21 -3.55 -3.40
CA ALA A 102 0.01 -4.04 -4.77
C ALA A 102 -1.33 -4.75 -4.91
N GLN A 103 -2.05 -4.51 -6.00
CA GLN A 103 -3.34 -5.14 -6.30
C GLN A 103 -3.16 -6.58 -6.82
N THR A 104 -2.53 -7.42 -6.01
CA THR A 104 -2.33 -8.85 -6.28
C THR A 104 -2.20 -9.56 -4.96
N THR A 105 -2.67 -10.81 -4.91
CA THR A 105 -2.33 -11.79 -3.86
C THR A 105 -1.49 -12.94 -4.42
N LYS A 106 -1.15 -12.88 -5.72
CA LYS A 106 -0.36 -13.92 -6.39
C LYS A 106 1.12 -13.76 -6.10
N ALA A 107 1.74 -14.80 -5.57
CA ALA A 107 3.13 -14.79 -5.11
C ALA A 107 4.15 -14.56 -6.24
N ASP A 108 3.90 -15.08 -7.44
CA ASP A 108 4.75 -14.91 -8.62
C ASP A 108 4.79 -13.43 -9.08
N ILE A 109 3.62 -12.79 -9.13
CA ILE A 109 3.52 -11.35 -9.44
C ILE A 109 4.21 -10.55 -8.34
N LEU A 110 3.96 -10.85 -7.07
CA LEU A 110 4.60 -10.17 -5.95
C LEU A 110 6.13 -10.31 -5.98
N ALA A 111 6.65 -11.49 -6.32
CA ALA A 111 8.08 -11.71 -6.49
C ALA A 111 8.68 -10.81 -7.58
N SER A 112 7.99 -10.64 -8.71
CA SER A 112 8.42 -9.71 -9.78
C SER A 112 8.40 -8.24 -9.35
N ILE A 113 7.43 -7.83 -8.52
CA ILE A 113 7.40 -6.49 -7.91
C ILE A 113 8.65 -6.31 -7.03
N LEU A 114 8.91 -7.27 -6.14
CA LEU A 114 10.05 -7.23 -5.22
C LEU A 114 11.40 -7.26 -5.93
N GLN A 115 11.49 -7.83 -7.13
CA GLN A 115 12.72 -7.81 -7.93
C GLN A 115 13.12 -6.39 -8.38
N LYS A 116 12.19 -5.44 -8.41
CA LYS A 116 12.50 -4.02 -8.65
C LYS A 116 13.31 -3.40 -7.49
N ILE A 117 13.26 -3.99 -6.29
CA ILE A 117 13.99 -3.52 -5.10
C ILE A 117 15.43 -4.06 -5.11
N PRO A 118 16.45 -3.22 -4.84
CA PRO A 118 17.84 -3.62 -4.75
C PRO A 118 18.04 -4.85 -3.86
N VAL A 119 18.91 -5.75 -4.31
CA VAL A 119 19.22 -7.00 -3.60
C VAL A 119 19.70 -6.72 -2.17
N SER A 120 20.56 -5.71 -1.98
CA SER A 120 21.06 -5.31 -0.65
C SER A 120 19.94 -4.98 0.35
N ILE A 121 18.89 -4.28 -0.10
CA ILE A 121 17.73 -3.93 0.73
C ILE A 121 16.92 -5.18 1.05
N ARG A 122 16.67 -6.05 0.05
CA ARG A 122 15.95 -7.32 0.27
C ARG A 122 16.66 -8.24 1.26
N TYR A 123 17.99 -8.31 1.20
CA TYR A 123 18.81 -9.11 2.11
C TYR A 123 18.95 -8.50 3.52
N SER A 124 18.57 -7.22 3.71
CA SER A 124 18.53 -6.61 5.04
C SER A 124 17.35 -7.11 5.89
N VAL A 125 16.32 -7.69 5.25
CA VAL A 125 15.16 -8.28 5.92
C VAL A 125 15.56 -9.59 6.58
N LYS A 126 15.44 -9.66 7.91
CA LYS A 126 15.77 -10.85 8.72
C LYS A 126 14.54 -11.66 9.10
N ILE A 127 13.43 -10.98 9.33
CA ILE A 127 12.18 -11.57 9.80
C ILE A 127 11.03 -11.07 8.93
N ILE A 128 10.22 -12.01 8.45
CA ILE A 128 8.95 -11.73 7.78
C ILE A 128 7.84 -12.43 8.58
N SER A 129 6.94 -11.66 9.17
CA SER A 129 5.71 -12.22 9.76
C SER A 129 4.55 -12.20 8.78
N LYS A 130 3.60 -13.10 8.97
CA LYS A 130 2.32 -13.08 8.28
C LYS A 130 1.27 -12.51 9.23
N ASP A 131 0.32 -11.76 8.65
CA ASP A 131 -0.75 -11.04 9.33
C ASP A 131 -0.18 -9.84 10.11
N LEU A 132 -0.73 -8.65 9.89
CA LEU A 132 -0.32 -7.41 10.58
C LEU A 132 -0.57 -7.44 12.10
N ALA A 133 -0.99 -8.58 12.66
CA ALA A 133 -1.31 -8.75 14.07
C ALA A 133 -0.05 -8.79 14.96
N GLU A 134 -0.16 -8.20 16.15
CA GLU A 134 0.90 -8.26 17.17
C GLU A 134 0.99 -9.64 17.86
N GLY A 135 -0.04 -10.48 17.72
CA GLY A 135 -0.11 -11.86 18.19
C GLY A 135 -1.53 -12.42 18.03
N TYR A 136 -1.66 -13.75 18.00
CA TYR A 136 -2.95 -14.43 18.18
C TYR A 136 -3.13 -14.68 19.68
N ASP A 137 -4.28 -14.29 20.25
CA ASP A 137 -4.66 -14.74 21.59
C ASP A 137 -5.03 -16.23 21.57
N TRP A 138 -4.88 -16.88 22.73
CA TRP A 138 -5.14 -18.31 22.88
C TRP A 138 -6.56 -18.64 22.45
N ILE A 139 -6.69 -19.67 21.61
CA ILE A 139 -7.98 -20.31 21.34
C ILE A 139 -8.32 -21.09 22.62
N ALA A 140 -9.40 -20.68 23.29
CA ALA A 140 -9.99 -21.43 24.39
C ALA A 140 -10.52 -22.79 23.94
#